data_AF-A0A1M3EA05-F1
#
_entry.id   AF-A0A1M3EA05-F1
#
_cell.length_a   1.000
_cell.length_b   1.000
_cell.length_c   1.000
_cell.angle_alpha   90.00
_cell.angle_beta   90.00
_cell.angle_gamma   90.00
#
_symmetry.space_group_name_H-M   'P 1'
#
loop_
_entity.id
_entity.type
_entity.pdbx_description
1 polymer ?
#
loop_
_entity_poly.entity_id
_entity_poly.type
_entity_poly.pdbx_seq_one_letter_code
_entity_poly.pdbx_strand_id
1 'polypeptide(L)'
;MEISRTVKAIIDFLVDERWGGMEYVAFPTFKSVDKNELYTFVNSDEAADFCEGMSFDDDQYTYLATRSVYRALESAADEGTLQANSYGIRNIAQAVERYYQKLDEQNLETTDKKEIIMNEKNLEYLENQLKFAGFGEDLSGQLRENIASNKEEFQLNFKADYGKDTVLAKLNFKRSEQNIDMYFFNSYDLLLKKDGRDETLQQNFKVAFGNTFSVKEAYNMLDGRSVFKKHFKKDPDDDKKLQEYTAWSYLDFKNTDERGNFLMDKNFNYDLKKKLEEYPIKNFEYLNTQTRIVDMISKGNKASVMLKTSEGEKKVFVTAAPKFNSLNFYDENHQQIRMTPKKKEETPSVEQSQGESQGKKAGEAPAKDKKNSLKADGKDEPPKAKQTRGRKVG
;
A
#
# COMPACT_ATOMS: atom_id res chain seq x y z
N MET A 1 -37.09 21.88 43.77
CA MET A 1 -36.52 23.13 43.19
C MET A 1 -35.01 23.21 43.40
N GLU A 2 -34.51 22.91 44.60
CA GLU A 2 -33.08 22.96 44.94
C GLU A 2 -32.23 21.91 44.20
N ILE A 3 -32.65 20.63 44.19
CA ILE A 3 -31.96 19.53 43.48
C ILE A 3 -31.79 19.83 41.98
N SER A 4 -32.81 20.41 41.34
CA SER A 4 -32.77 20.79 39.92
C SER A 4 -31.76 21.91 39.64
N ARG A 5 -31.53 22.83 40.60
CA ARG A 5 -30.48 23.85 40.47
C ARG A 5 -29.09 23.26 40.61
N THR A 6 -28.88 22.33 41.54
CA THR A 6 -27.60 21.65 41.73
C THR A 6 -27.18 20.86 40.50
N VAL A 7 -28.10 20.07 39.92
CA VAL A 7 -27.84 19.31 38.68
C VAL A 7 -27.50 20.24 37.52
N LYS A 8 -28.28 21.31 37.34
CA LYS A 8 -28.03 22.28 36.27
C LYS A 8 -26.67 22.96 36.41
N ALA A 9 -26.27 23.34 37.63
CA ALA A 9 -24.98 23.97 37.88
C ALA A 9 -23.79 23.06 37.54
N ILE A 10 -23.93 21.75 37.75
CA ILE A 10 -22.93 20.75 37.38
C ILE A 10 -22.83 20.61 35.85
N ILE A 11 -23.97 20.48 35.16
CA ILE A 11 -24.01 20.38 33.70
C ILE A 11 -23.42 21.64 33.05
N ASP A 12 -23.88 22.83 33.45
CA ASP A 12 -23.39 24.10 32.91
C ASP A 12 -21.87 24.24 33.08
N PHE A 13 -21.34 23.87 34.26
CA PHE A 13 -19.90 23.87 34.51
C PHE A 13 -19.13 22.94 33.56
N LEU A 14 -19.58 21.70 33.40
CA LEU A 14 -18.91 20.74 32.53
C LEU A 14 -18.94 21.17 31.05
N VAL A 15 -20.02 21.83 30.62
CA VAL A 15 -20.12 22.42 29.29
C VAL A 15 -19.10 23.54 29.12
N ASP A 16 -19.03 24.48 30.07
CA ASP A 16 -18.07 25.60 30.04
C ASP A 16 -16.61 25.10 30.02
N GLU A 17 -16.26 24.17 30.91
CA GLU A 17 -14.93 23.56 30.97
C GLU A 17 -14.57 22.83 29.67
N ARG A 18 -15.54 22.13 29.06
CA ARG A 18 -15.32 21.47 27.77
C ARG A 18 -15.01 22.47 26.66
N TRP A 19 -15.72 23.60 26.61
CA TRP A 19 -15.45 24.68 25.66
C TRP A 19 -14.11 25.39 25.95
N GLY A 20 -13.66 25.37 27.20
CA GLY A 20 -12.34 25.81 27.63
C GLY A 20 -11.19 24.85 27.23
N GLY A 21 -11.49 23.68 26.66
CA GLY A 21 -10.49 22.70 26.21
C GLY A 21 -10.22 21.58 27.21
N MET A 22 -11.00 21.47 28.28
CA MET A 22 -10.86 20.41 29.27
C MET A 22 -11.63 19.16 28.82
N GLU A 23 -10.91 18.20 28.27
CA GLU A 23 -11.47 17.00 27.63
C GLU A 23 -11.90 15.91 28.61
N TYR A 24 -11.33 15.90 29.83
CA TYR A 24 -11.59 14.89 30.84
C TYR A 24 -12.02 15.51 32.17
N VAL A 25 -12.87 14.80 32.91
CA VAL A 25 -13.27 15.17 34.27
C VAL A 25 -13.12 13.98 35.22
N ALA A 26 -12.46 14.20 36.34
CA ALA A 26 -12.31 13.27 37.45
C ALA A 26 -13.24 13.63 38.61
N PHE A 27 -13.74 12.61 39.30
CA PHE A 27 -14.68 12.75 40.41
C PHE A 27 -14.67 11.52 41.33
N PRO A 28 -15.08 11.67 42.61
CA PRO A 28 -15.15 10.56 43.55
C PRO A 28 -16.34 9.65 43.25
N THR A 29 -16.16 8.33 43.39
CA THR A 29 -17.18 7.32 43.06
C THR A 29 -18.01 6.85 44.26
N PHE A 30 -17.59 7.21 45.48
CA PHE A 30 -18.15 6.71 46.74
C PHE A 30 -19.19 7.65 47.39
N LYS A 31 -19.38 8.86 46.85
CA LYS A 31 -20.27 9.88 47.42
C LYS A 31 -21.06 10.65 46.36
N SER A 32 -21.98 11.51 46.80
CA SER A 32 -22.64 12.48 45.91
C SER A 32 -21.65 13.58 45.55
N VAL A 33 -21.61 13.96 44.28
CA VAL A 33 -20.62 14.87 43.71
C VAL A 33 -21.27 16.19 43.37
N ASP A 34 -20.76 17.28 43.96
CA ASP A 34 -21.10 18.63 43.54
C ASP A 34 -20.04 19.23 42.59
N LYS A 35 -20.32 20.43 42.06
CA LYS A 35 -19.44 21.11 41.10
C LYS A 35 -18.00 21.30 41.61
N ASN A 36 -17.79 21.52 42.90
CA ASN A 36 -16.48 21.79 43.48
C ASN A 36 -15.65 20.51 43.67
N GLU A 37 -16.26 19.35 43.48
CA GLU A 37 -15.63 18.04 43.58
C GLU A 37 -15.35 17.41 42.21
N LEU A 38 -15.50 18.22 41.16
CA LEU A 38 -15.14 17.88 39.77
C LEU A 38 -13.80 18.51 39.42
N TYR A 39 -12.88 17.69 38.95
CA TYR A 39 -11.53 18.12 38.55
C TYR A 39 -11.37 17.90 37.05
N THR A 40 -11.04 18.93 36.29
CA THR A 40 -11.00 18.88 34.82
C THR A 40 -9.57 18.88 34.30
N PHE A 41 -9.32 18.16 33.21
CA PHE A 41 -8.00 17.96 32.61
C PHE A 41 -8.05 18.06 31.09
N VAL A 42 -6.94 18.50 30.48
CA VAL A 42 -6.82 18.60 29.02
C VAL A 42 -6.63 17.23 28.38
N ASN A 43 -5.89 16.34 29.03
CA ASN A 43 -5.57 15.00 28.53
C ASN A 43 -5.86 13.91 29.56
N SER A 44 -5.92 12.66 29.10
CA SER A 44 -6.26 11.49 29.92
C SER A 44 -5.16 11.12 30.90
N ASP A 45 -3.90 11.41 30.57
CA ASP A 45 -2.75 11.01 31.38
C ASP A 45 -2.74 11.81 32.68
N GLU A 46 -2.95 13.13 32.60
CA GLU A 46 -3.10 13.99 33.78
C GLU A 46 -4.30 13.60 34.66
N ALA A 47 -5.42 13.22 34.04
CA ALA A 47 -6.60 12.77 34.77
C ALA A 47 -6.37 11.42 35.47
N ALA A 48 -5.63 10.51 34.82
CA ALA A 48 -5.26 9.21 35.37
C ALA A 48 -4.29 9.37 36.55
N ASP A 49 -3.24 10.16 36.38
CA ASP A 49 -2.27 10.48 37.44
C ASP A 49 -2.96 11.10 38.65
N PHE A 50 -3.92 12.02 38.43
CA PHE A 50 -4.72 12.60 39.49
C PHE A 50 -5.57 11.56 40.22
N CYS A 51 -6.27 10.68 39.49
CA CYS A 51 -7.10 9.64 40.11
C CYS A 51 -6.25 8.64 40.91
N GLU A 52 -5.09 8.24 40.41
CA GLU A 52 -4.16 7.36 41.13
C GLU A 52 -3.65 8.04 42.41
N GLY A 53 -3.26 9.32 42.32
CA GLY A 53 -2.76 10.09 43.45
C GLY A 53 -3.81 10.45 44.51
N MET A 54 -5.09 10.48 44.14
CA MET A 54 -6.20 10.84 45.03
C MET A 54 -6.96 9.64 45.61
N SER A 55 -6.77 8.45 45.03
CA SER A 55 -7.46 7.24 45.49
C SER A 55 -6.70 6.59 46.65
N PHE A 56 -7.31 6.58 47.84
CA PHE A 56 -6.76 5.94 49.04
C PHE A 56 -7.81 5.04 49.69
N ASP A 57 -7.44 3.80 50.02
CA ASP A 57 -8.32 2.79 50.61
C ASP A 57 -9.68 2.68 49.86
N ASP A 58 -10.78 3.09 50.49
CA ASP A 58 -12.14 3.02 49.94
C ASP A 58 -12.56 4.28 49.16
N ASP A 59 -11.77 5.36 49.21
CA ASP A 59 -12.09 6.66 48.58
C ASP A 59 -11.60 6.71 47.13
N GLN A 60 -12.28 5.97 46.25
CA GLN A 60 -11.87 5.80 44.85
C GLN A 60 -12.32 6.96 43.95
N TYR A 61 -11.38 7.51 43.17
CA TYR A 61 -11.64 8.48 42.10
C TYR A 61 -11.63 7.79 40.73
N THR A 62 -12.44 8.30 39.81
CA THR A 62 -12.42 7.89 38.40
C THR A 62 -12.48 9.11 37.50
N TYR A 63 -12.16 8.92 36.22
CA TYR A 63 -12.29 9.97 35.22
C TYR A 63 -13.00 9.47 33.96
N LEU A 64 -13.70 10.39 33.31
CA LEU A 64 -14.43 10.14 32.05
C LEU A 64 -14.25 11.35 31.12
N ALA A 65 -14.54 11.16 29.84
CA ALA A 65 -14.57 12.27 28.90
C ALA A 65 -15.65 13.29 29.31
N THR A 66 -15.27 14.55 29.49
CA THR A 66 -16.16 15.65 29.95
C THR A 66 -17.42 15.73 29.09
N ARG A 67 -17.27 15.53 27.77
CA ARG A 67 -18.38 15.52 26.82
C ARG A 67 -19.41 14.42 27.09
N SER A 68 -18.93 13.24 27.43
CA SER A 68 -19.80 12.08 27.69
C SER A 68 -20.53 12.28 29.01
N VAL A 69 -19.87 12.86 30.01
CA VAL A 69 -20.47 13.16 31.31
C VAL A 69 -21.63 14.15 31.17
N TYR A 70 -21.42 15.36 30.62
CA TYR A 70 -22.53 16.33 30.61
C TYR A 70 -23.70 15.86 29.74
N ARG A 71 -23.45 15.18 28.61
CA ARG A 71 -24.53 14.65 27.77
C ARG A 71 -25.33 13.54 28.43
N ALA A 72 -24.63 12.64 29.14
CA ALA A 72 -25.29 11.60 29.90
C ALA A 72 -26.13 12.19 31.05
N LEU A 73 -25.64 13.24 31.71
CA LEU A 73 -26.39 13.94 32.75
C LEU A 73 -27.60 14.68 32.19
N GLU A 74 -27.49 15.35 31.04
CA GLU A 74 -28.62 15.97 30.34
C GLU A 74 -29.68 14.92 29.99
N SER A 75 -29.27 13.82 29.32
CA SER A 75 -30.17 12.71 28.97
C SER A 75 -30.86 12.11 30.21
N ALA A 76 -30.10 11.86 31.27
CA ALA A 76 -30.64 11.30 32.50
C ALA A 76 -31.54 12.28 33.26
N ALA A 77 -31.32 13.59 33.14
CA ALA A 77 -32.19 14.63 33.68
C ALA A 77 -33.54 14.67 32.97
N ASP A 78 -33.51 14.66 31.63
CA ASP A 78 -34.72 14.67 30.78
C ASP A 78 -35.58 13.42 31.01
N GLU A 79 -34.95 12.28 31.26
CA GLU A 79 -35.62 11.00 31.53
C GLU A 79 -36.04 10.82 33.00
N GLY A 80 -35.62 11.71 33.90
CA GLY A 80 -35.86 11.58 35.33
C GLY A 80 -35.14 10.41 36.00
N THR A 81 -34.01 9.95 35.44
CA THR A 81 -33.23 8.80 35.94
C THR A 81 -32.01 9.20 36.77
N LEU A 82 -31.73 10.49 36.92
CA LEU A 82 -30.67 11.01 37.79
C LEU A 82 -30.96 10.74 39.27
N GLN A 83 -29.97 10.22 39.98
CA GLN A 83 -29.98 10.12 41.44
C GLN A 83 -29.21 11.30 42.01
N ALA A 84 -29.93 12.34 42.43
CA ALA A 84 -29.36 13.53 43.02
C ALA A 84 -30.02 13.88 44.36
N ASN A 85 -29.26 14.52 45.25
CA ASN A 85 -29.73 15.04 46.52
C ASN A 85 -29.17 16.47 46.74
N SER A 86 -29.31 17.02 47.94
CA SER A 86 -28.80 18.36 48.28
C SER A 86 -27.27 18.48 48.21
N TYR A 87 -26.55 17.35 48.20
CA TYR A 87 -25.09 17.25 48.15
C TYR A 87 -24.54 16.92 46.75
N GLY A 88 -25.39 16.84 45.72
CA GLY A 88 -24.96 16.62 44.34
C GLY A 88 -25.50 15.35 43.69
N ILE A 89 -24.80 14.86 42.66
CA ILE A 89 -25.21 13.72 41.82
C ILE A 89 -24.46 12.46 42.29
N ARG A 90 -25.19 11.37 42.52
CA ARG A 90 -24.64 10.10 43.03
C ARG A 90 -24.27 9.10 41.95
N ASN A 91 -24.91 9.17 40.78
CA ASN A 91 -24.83 8.12 39.75
C ASN A 91 -24.21 8.59 38.43
N ILE A 92 -23.21 9.49 38.47
CA ILE A 92 -22.56 10.04 37.27
C ILE A 92 -22.03 8.94 36.34
N ALA A 93 -21.22 8.01 36.86
CA ALA A 93 -20.66 6.92 36.06
C ALA A 93 -21.75 6.03 35.44
N GLN A 94 -22.77 5.66 36.22
CA GLN A 94 -23.90 4.85 35.74
C GLN A 94 -24.73 5.58 34.67
N ALA A 95 -24.89 6.90 34.78
CA ALA A 95 -25.57 7.70 33.76
C ALA A 95 -24.80 7.63 32.43
N VAL A 96 -23.47 7.71 32.48
CA VAL A 96 -22.60 7.60 31.30
C VAL A 96 -22.65 6.19 30.69
N GLU A 97 -22.59 5.14 31.50
CA GLU A 97 -22.73 3.76 31.04
C GLU A 97 -24.06 3.54 30.31
N ARG A 98 -25.18 4.00 30.89
CA ARG A 98 -26.50 3.92 30.25
C ARG A 98 -26.58 4.72 28.97
N TYR A 99 -25.98 5.91 28.94
CA TYR A 99 -25.95 6.74 27.74
C TYR A 99 -25.22 6.03 26.59
N TYR A 100 -24.08 5.37 26.86
CA TYR A 100 -23.39 4.58 25.85
C TYR A 100 -24.16 3.33 25.43
N GLN A 101 -24.78 2.61 26.37
CA GLN A 101 -25.64 1.47 26.04
C GLN A 101 -26.76 1.86 25.07
N LYS A 102 -27.38 3.02 25.28
CA LYS A 102 -28.41 3.54 24.37
C LYS A 102 -27.85 3.92 23.00
N LEU A 103 -26.67 4.52 22.95
CA LEU A 103 -26.01 4.79 21.66
C LEU A 103 -25.73 3.49 20.92
N ASP A 104 -25.29 2.44 21.62
CA ASP A 104 -25.04 1.12 21.03
C ASP A 104 -26.34 0.43 20.58
N GLU A 105 -27.42 0.51 21.36
CA GLU A 105 -28.75 0.02 20.99
C GLU A 105 -29.31 0.76 19.76
N GLN A 106 -29.17 2.09 19.70
CA GLN A 106 -29.53 2.89 18.53
C GLN A 106 -28.66 2.57 17.31
N ASN A 107 -27.38 2.26 17.50
CA ASN A 107 -26.48 1.82 16.45
C ASN A 107 -26.85 0.40 15.93
N LEU A 108 -27.36 -0.48 16.79
CA LEU A 108 -27.85 -1.81 16.43
C LEU A 108 -29.18 -1.74 15.65
N GLU A 109 -30.15 -0.93 16.10
CA GLU A 109 -31.43 -0.74 15.40
C GLU A 109 -31.28 -0.04 14.02
N THR A 110 -30.25 0.78 13.85
CA THR A 110 -29.94 1.44 12.55
C THR A 110 -29.23 0.54 11.54
N THR A 111 -28.79 -0.66 11.94
CA THR A 111 -28.12 -1.60 11.04
C THR A 111 -29.11 -2.30 10.09
N ASP A 112 -30.37 -2.52 10.52
CA ASP A 112 -31.41 -3.18 9.70
C ASP A 112 -32.25 -2.22 8.84
N LYS A 113 -32.11 -0.90 9.01
CA LYS A 113 -32.86 0.13 8.26
C LYS A 113 -32.02 1.34 7.85
N LYS A 114 -30.74 1.13 7.53
CA LYS A 114 -29.98 2.15 6.82
C LYS A 114 -30.48 2.20 5.38
N GLU A 115 -31.33 3.18 5.08
CA GLU A 115 -31.48 3.66 3.71
C GLU A 115 -30.07 3.93 3.19
N ILE A 116 -29.63 3.19 2.18
CA ILE A 116 -28.24 3.22 1.71
C ILE A 116 -28.05 4.52 0.95
N ILE A 117 -27.82 5.59 1.71
CA ILE A 117 -27.39 6.86 1.17
C ILE A 117 -25.96 6.63 0.70
N MET A 118 -25.77 6.72 -0.62
CA MET A 118 -24.47 6.59 -1.25
C MET A 118 -23.45 7.49 -0.56
N ASN A 119 -22.33 6.92 -0.15
CA ASN A 119 -21.24 7.69 0.44
C ASN A 119 -20.47 8.44 -0.65
N GLU A 120 -20.91 9.66 -0.94
CA GLU A 120 -20.33 10.51 -2.01
C GLU A 120 -18.82 10.71 -1.86
N LYS A 121 -18.30 10.81 -0.63
CA LYS A 121 -16.85 10.93 -0.39
C LYS A 121 -16.10 9.66 -0.76
N ASN A 122 -16.67 8.49 -0.47
CA ASN A 122 -16.08 7.22 -0.87
C ASN A 122 -16.15 7.03 -2.40
N LEU A 123 -17.26 7.42 -3.03
CA LEU A 123 -17.37 7.42 -4.50
C LEU A 123 -16.30 8.32 -5.13
N GLU A 124 -16.19 9.57 -4.70
CA GLU A 124 -15.18 10.53 -5.20
C GLU A 124 -13.76 10.01 -5.00
N TYR A 125 -13.49 9.38 -3.85
CA TYR A 125 -12.19 8.75 -3.58
C TYR A 125 -11.88 7.64 -4.60
N LEU A 126 -12.85 6.75 -4.87
CA LEU A 126 -12.68 5.65 -5.82
C LEU A 126 -12.54 6.16 -7.26
N GLU A 127 -13.33 7.16 -7.67
CA GLU A 127 -13.20 7.81 -8.99
C GLU A 127 -11.81 8.42 -9.19
N ASN A 128 -11.31 9.16 -8.19
CA ASN A 128 -9.96 9.70 -8.20
C ASN A 128 -8.90 8.59 -8.25
N GLN A 129 -9.09 7.53 -7.47
CA GLN A 129 -8.17 6.39 -7.47
C GLN A 129 -8.08 5.73 -8.86
N LEU A 130 -9.21 5.56 -9.55
CA LEU A 130 -9.24 5.05 -10.93
C LEU A 130 -8.52 5.97 -11.91
N LYS A 131 -8.79 7.28 -11.83
CA LYS A 131 -8.15 8.31 -12.64
C LYS A 131 -6.63 8.28 -12.49
N PHE A 132 -6.13 8.32 -11.26
CA PHE A 132 -4.69 8.33 -10.97
C PHE A 132 -4.00 6.97 -11.22
N ALA A 133 -4.75 5.87 -11.16
CA ALA A 133 -4.26 4.55 -11.58
C ALA A 133 -4.26 4.37 -13.12
N GLY A 134 -4.73 5.35 -13.88
CA GLY A 134 -4.68 5.38 -15.33
C GLY A 134 -5.84 4.69 -16.04
N PHE A 135 -6.94 4.40 -15.34
CA PHE A 135 -8.17 3.84 -15.91
C PHE A 135 -9.10 4.90 -16.50
N GLY A 136 -8.81 6.18 -16.27
CA GLY A 136 -9.62 7.31 -16.78
C GLY A 136 -10.90 7.54 -15.98
N GLU A 137 -11.84 8.26 -16.58
CA GLU A 137 -13.11 8.68 -15.96
C GLU A 137 -14.33 7.96 -16.56
N ASP A 138 -14.16 7.20 -17.64
CA ASP A 138 -15.26 6.53 -18.36
C ASP A 138 -15.97 5.45 -17.51
N LEU A 139 -15.30 4.96 -16.47
CA LEU A 139 -15.84 3.95 -15.55
C LEU A 139 -16.70 4.55 -14.43
N SER A 140 -16.70 5.86 -14.23
CA SER A 140 -17.39 6.52 -13.09
C SER A 140 -18.89 6.24 -13.05
N GLY A 141 -19.55 6.22 -14.22
CA GLY A 141 -20.98 5.88 -14.31
C GLY A 141 -21.29 4.47 -13.82
N GLN A 142 -20.54 3.48 -14.31
CA GLN A 142 -20.71 2.08 -13.90
C GLN A 142 -20.33 1.88 -12.42
N LEU A 143 -19.30 2.57 -11.94
CA LEU A 143 -18.90 2.55 -10.52
C LEU A 143 -20.06 3.02 -9.65
N ARG A 144 -20.63 4.19 -9.95
CA ARG A 144 -21.77 4.76 -9.24
C ARG A 144 -22.98 3.83 -9.25
N GLU A 145 -23.32 3.27 -10.41
CA GLU A 145 -24.46 2.35 -10.54
C GLU A 145 -24.30 1.09 -9.68
N ASN A 146 -23.11 0.48 -9.68
CA ASN A 146 -22.86 -0.72 -8.88
C ASN A 146 -22.90 -0.43 -7.36
N ILE A 147 -22.39 0.72 -6.92
CA ILE A 147 -22.47 1.17 -5.53
C ILE A 147 -23.93 1.48 -5.14
N ALA A 148 -24.68 2.19 -6.00
CA ALA A 148 -26.10 2.49 -5.78
C ALA A 148 -26.95 1.22 -5.67
N SER A 149 -26.60 0.19 -6.44
CA SER A 149 -27.26 -1.12 -6.42
C SER A 149 -26.89 -1.97 -5.19
N ASN A 150 -26.03 -1.47 -4.30
CA ASN A 150 -25.60 -2.13 -3.08
C ASN A 150 -25.06 -3.57 -3.29
N LYS A 151 -24.29 -3.79 -4.36
CA LYS A 151 -23.68 -5.10 -4.62
C LYS A 151 -22.54 -5.33 -3.65
N GLU A 152 -22.48 -6.49 -3.00
CA GLU A 152 -21.38 -6.80 -2.07
C GLU A 152 -20.00 -6.78 -2.75
N GLU A 153 -19.95 -7.26 -3.99
CA GLU A 153 -18.78 -7.23 -4.85
C GLU A 153 -19.19 -6.99 -6.30
N PHE A 154 -18.33 -6.32 -7.06
CA PHE A 154 -18.54 -6.11 -8.49
C PHE A 154 -17.22 -5.88 -9.21
N GLN A 155 -17.29 -5.96 -10.53
CA GLN A 155 -16.13 -5.81 -11.40
C GLN A 155 -16.40 -4.79 -12.50
N LEU A 156 -15.42 -3.95 -12.79
CA LEU A 156 -15.42 -3.05 -13.95
C LEU A 156 -14.38 -3.54 -14.96
N ASN A 157 -14.71 -3.49 -16.24
CA ASN A 157 -13.80 -3.92 -17.30
C ASN A 157 -13.22 -2.70 -18.02
N PHE A 158 -11.93 -2.75 -18.30
CA PHE A 158 -11.20 -1.71 -19.00
C PHE A 158 -10.36 -2.33 -20.12
N LYS A 159 -10.22 -1.60 -21.23
CA LYS A 159 -9.36 -1.96 -22.35
C LYS A 159 -8.53 -0.75 -22.75
N ALA A 160 -7.24 -0.99 -23.01
CA ALA A 160 -6.37 0.02 -23.62
C ALA A 160 -5.38 -0.65 -24.58
N ASP A 161 -4.93 0.13 -25.56
CA ASP A 161 -3.89 -0.28 -26.48
C ASP A 161 -2.60 0.52 -26.22
N TYR A 162 -1.47 -0.17 -26.23
CA TYR A 162 -0.15 0.39 -25.99
C TYR A 162 0.81 0.03 -27.14
N GLY A 163 0.81 0.88 -28.16
CA GLY A 163 1.48 0.56 -29.41
C GLY A 163 0.66 -0.50 -30.15
N LYS A 164 1.24 -1.68 -30.35
CA LYS A 164 0.54 -2.81 -30.99
C LYS A 164 -0.03 -3.82 -29.97
N ASP A 165 0.32 -3.66 -28.71
CA ASP A 165 -0.13 -4.55 -27.64
C ASP A 165 -1.48 -4.07 -27.09
N THR A 166 -2.34 -5.01 -26.71
CA THR A 166 -3.62 -4.73 -26.05
C THR A 166 -3.59 -5.23 -24.62
N VAL A 167 -4.11 -4.42 -23.71
CA VAL A 167 -4.39 -4.84 -22.33
C VAL A 167 -5.88 -4.89 -22.06
N LEU A 168 -6.30 -5.91 -21.31
CA LEU A 168 -7.64 -6.05 -20.74
C LEU A 168 -7.49 -6.08 -19.22
N ALA A 169 -8.14 -5.16 -18.52
CA ALA A 169 -8.12 -5.10 -17.07
C ALA A 169 -9.52 -5.39 -16.50
N LYS A 170 -9.58 -6.22 -15.45
CA LYS A 170 -10.78 -6.46 -14.66
C LYS A 170 -10.55 -5.94 -13.25
N LEU A 171 -11.21 -4.85 -12.91
CA LEU A 171 -11.04 -4.12 -11.65
C LEU A 171 -12.00 -4.68 -10.62
N ASN A 172 -11.48 -5.11 -9.46
CA ASN A 172 -12.22 -5.84 -8.44
C ASN A 172 -12.56 -4.92 -7.26
N PHE A 173 -13.85 -4.70 -7.03
CA PHE A 173 -14.39 -3.90 -5.94
C PHE A 173 -15.15 -4.77 -4.95
N LYS A 174 -15.06 -4.43 -3.66
CA LYS A 174 -15.83 -5.07 -2.60
C LYS A 174 -16.28 -4.04 -1.58
N ARG A 175 -17.51 -4.20 -1.08
CA ARG A 175 -18.03 -3.47 0.08
C ARG A 175 -17.26 -3.87 1.35
N SER A 176 -17.04 -2.92 2.26
CA SER A 176 -16.44 -3.21 3.55
C SER A 176 -17.35 -4.10 4.39
N GLU A 177 -16.77 -5.10 5.03
CA GLU A 177 -17.47 -5.91 6.03
C GLU A 177 -17.66 -5.14 7.35
N GLN A 178 -16.82 -4.14 7.61
CA GLN A 178 -16.83 -3.35 8.85
C GLN A 178 -17.64 -2.06 8.73
N ASN A 179 -17.76 -1.50 7.53
CA ASN A 179 -18.47 -0.25 7.27
C ASN A 179 -19.28 -0.36 5.98
N ILE A 180 -20.55 -0.73 6.09
CA ILE A 180 -21.43 -1.03 4.95
C ILE A 180 -21.56 0.14 3.94
N ASP A 181 -21.22 1.37 4.32
CA ASP A 181 -21.26 2.55 3.43
C ASP A 181 -19.96 2.72 2.60
N MET A 182 -18.96 1.86 2.78
CA MET A 182 -17.67 1.98 2.12
C MET A 182 -17.42 0.85 1.13
N TYR A 183 -16.87 1.22 -0.02
CA TYR A 183 -16.33 0.31 -1.02
C TYR A 183 -14.83 0.52 -1.20
N PHE A 184 -14.16 -0.56 -1.58
CA PHE A 184 -12.72 -0.57 -1.84
C PHE A 184 -12.42 -1.16 -3.21
N PHE A 185 -11.54 -0.49 -3.96
CA PHE A 185 -10.85 -1.06 -5.11
C PHE A 185 -9.68 -1.91 -4.60
N ASN A 186 -9.85 -3.23 -4.59
CA ASN A 186 -8.93 -4.15 -3.89
C ASN A 186 -7.81 -4.67 -4.78
N SER A 187 -8.09 -4.86 -6.07
CA SER A 187 -7.12 -5.37 -7.04
C SER A 187 -7.63 -5.20 -8.46
N TYR A 188 -6.76 -5.38 -9.44
CA TYR A 188 -7.18 -5.59 -10.82
C TYR A 188 -6.39 -6.73 -11.47
N ASP A 189 -7.09 -7.56 -12.24
CA ASP A 189 -6.48 -8.57 -13.09
C ASP A 189 -6.12 -7.93 -14.42
N LEU A 190 -4.84 -7.94 -14.79
CA LEU A 190 -4.37 -7.41 -16.06
C LEU A 190 -3.94 -8.55 -16.97
N LEU A 191 -4.56 -8.64 -18.14
CA LEU A 191 -4.17 -9.51 -19.23
C LEU A 191 -3.48 -8.68 -20.31
N LEU A 192 -2.27 -9.09 -20.69
CA LEU A 192 -1.50 -8.55 -21.79
C LEU A 192 -1.54 -9.50 -22.99
N LYS A 193 -2.05 -9.01 -24.11
CA LYS A 193 -1.95 -9.66 -25.43
C LYS A 193 -0.93 -8.91 -26.28
N LYS A 194 0.17 -9.58 -26.62
CA LYS A 194 1.19 -9.00 -27.49
C LYS A 194 0.85 -9.21 -28.96
N ASP A 195 1.22 -8.25 -29.79
CA ASP A 195 1.06 -8.37 -31.24
C ASP A 195 1.84 -9.59 -31.78
N GLY A 196 1.21 -10.33 -32.70
CA GLY A 196 1.80 -11.51 -33.33
C GLY A 196 2.12 -12.68 -32.39
N ARG A 197 1.61 -12.70 -31.16
CA ARG A 197 1.77 -13.82 -30.21
C ARG A 197 0.41 -14.33 -29.74
N ASP A 198 0.27 -15.65 -29.73
CA ASP A 198 -0.94 -16.30 -29.20
C ASP A 198 -0.94 -16.37 -27.67
N GLU A 199 0.23 -16.34 -27.05
CA GLU A 199 0.39 -16.38 -25.60
C GLU A 199 -0.05 -15.05 -24.97
N THR A 200 -0.93 -15.15 -23.97
CA THR A 200 -1.32 -14.03 -23.11
C THR A 200 -0.63 -14.15 -21.77
N LEU A 201 -0.14 -13.03 -21.24
CA LEU A 201 0.38 -12.94 -19.88
C LEU A 201 -0.68 -12.33 -18.98
N GLN A 202 -0.85 -12.86 -17.76
CA GLN A 202 -1.80 -12.35 -16.80
C GLN A 202 -1.14 -12.15 -15.43
N GLN A 203 -1.55 -11.11 -14.72
CA GLN A 203 -1.15 -10.86 -13.34
C GLN A 203 -2.27 -10.13 -12.60
N ASN A 204 -2.57 -10.53 -11.37
CA ASN A 204 -3.38 -9.76 -10.44
C ASN A 204 -2.50 -8.76 -9.68
N PHE A 205 -2.84 -7.48 -9.78
CA PHE A 205 -2.17 -6.41 -9.03
C PHE A 205 -3.04 -5.99 -7.85
N LYS A 206 -2.51 -6.13 -6.64
CA LYS A 206 -3.18 -5.65 -5.42
C LYS A 206 -3.15 -4.13 -5.33
N VAL A 207 -4.24 -3.59 -4.79
CA VAL A 207 -4.39 -2.16 -4.52
C VAL A 207 -4.57 -2.01 -3.01
N ALA A 208 -3.71 -1.19 -2.42
CA ALA A 208 -3.80 -0.79 -1.03
C ALA A 208 -3.39 0.69 -0.91
N PHE A 209 -3.57 1.27 0.27
CA PHE A 209 -3.26 2.68 0.51
C PHE A 209 -1.81 3.02 0.12
N GLY A 210 -1.65 3.93 -0.84
CA GLY A 210 -0.34 4.33 -1.39
C GLY A 210 0.44 3.22 -2.10
N ASN A 211 -0.13 2.01 -2.22
CA ASN A 211 0.48 0.82 -2.79
C ASN A 211 -0.35 0.34 -3.96
N THR A 212 -0.05 0.85 -5.15
CA THR A 212 -0.66 0.40 -6.39
C THR A 212 0.27 0.68 -7.57
N PHE A 213 0.12 -0.10 -8.63
CA PHE A 213 0.70 0.20 -9.94
C PHE A 213 -0.41 0.75 -10.82
N SER A 214 -0.12 1.79 -11.59
CA SER A 214 -1.03 2.22 -12.65
C SER A 214 -1.13 1.13 -13.72
N VAL A 215 -2.19 1.12 -14.50
CA VAL A 215 -2.38 0.14 -15.60
C VAL A 215 -1.21 0.17 -16.59
N LYS A 216 -0.61 1.34 -16.83
CA LYS A 216 0.58 1.47 -17.69
C LYS A 216 1.84 0.86 -17.06
N GLU A 217 2.06 1.08 -15.76
CA GLU A 217 3.18 0.48 -15.02
C GLU A 217 3.03 -1.05 -14.98
N ALA A 218 1.82 -1.55 -14.72
CA ALA A 218 1.52 -2.98 -14.72
C ALA A 218 1.71 -3.63 -16.11
N TYR A 219 1.28 -2.96 -17.18
CA TYR A 219 1.63 -3.35 -18.55
C TYR A 219 3.14 -3.44 -18.74
N ASN A 220 3.88 -2.42 -18.26
CA ASN A 220 5.33 -2.40 -18.37
C ASN A 220 5.96 -3.59 -17.63
N MET A 221 5.45 -3.95 -16.46
CA MET A 221 5.89 -5.12 -15.69
C MET A 221 5.61 -6.45 -16.40
N LEU A 222 4.41 -6.64 -16.97
CA LEU A 222 4.08 -7.82 -17.78
C LEU A 222 4.92 -7.91 -19.06
N ASP A 223 5.34 -6.77 -19.60
CA ASP A 223 6.30 -6.70 -20.72
C ASP A 223 7.77 -6.88 -20.27
N GLY A 224 8.00 -7.36 -19.04
CA GLY A 224 9.31 -7.73 -18.53
C GLY A 224 10.18 -6.57 -18.03
N ARG A 225 9.58 -5.40 -17.80
CA ARG A 225 10.30 -4.19 -17.34
C ARG A 225 10.11 -3.97 -15.84
N SER A 226 10.99 -3.17 -15.25
CA SER A 226 10.94 -2.85 -13.83
C SER A 226 10.34 -1.47 -13.59
N VAL A 227 9.67 -1.31 -12.45
CA VAL A 227 9.02 -0.07 -12.04
C VAL A 227 9.53 0.36 -10.66
N PHE A 228 9.96 1.60 -10.54
CA PHE A 228 10.38 2.22 -9.28
C PHE A 228 9.25 3.03 -8.68
N LYS A 229 8.85 2.69 -7.46
CA LYS A 229 7.81 3.42 -6.73
C LYS A 229 8.12 3.56 -5.26
N LYS A 230 7.47 4.58 -4.70
CA LYS A 230 7.21 4.72 -3.29
C LYS A 230 6.10 3.76 -2.88
N HIS A 231 6.29 3.13 -1.73
CA HIS A 231 5.40 2.16 -1.11
C HIS A 231 5.27 2.45 0.38
N PHE A 232 4.23 1.91 0.98
CA PHE A 232 4.00 1.96 2.42
C PHE A 232 3.95 0.54 2.99
N LYS A 233 4.42 0.36 4.21
CA LYS A 233 4.23 -0.87 4.98
C LYS A 233 3.88 -0.49 6.42
N LYS A 234 3.26 -1.40 7.15
CA LYS A 234 3.03 -1.21 8.59
C LYS A 234 4.37 -0.99 9.29
N ASP A 235 4.37 -0.07 10.25
CA ASP A 235 5.49 0.08 11.16
C ASP A 235 5.60 -1.19 12.03
N PRO A 236 6.79 -1.78 12.19
CA PRO A 236 6.96 -2.98 13.01
C PRO A 236 6.66 -2.74 14.50
N ASP A 237 6.78 -1.50 14.98
CA ASP A 237 6.64 -1.14 16.39
C ASP A 237 5.28 -0.48 16.70
N ASP A 238 4.54 -0.04 15.67
CA ASP A 238 3.23 0.62 15.81
C ASP A 238 2.28 0.30 14.65
N ASP A 239 1.34 -0.63 14.88
CA ASP A 239 0.34 -1.08 13.90
C ASP A 239 -0.55 0.05 13.34
N LYS A 240 -0.59 1.22 13.98
CA LYS A 240 -1.36 2.40 13.54
C LYS A 240 -0.54 3.33 12.63
N LYS A 241 0.76 3.08 12.45
CA LYS A 241 1.65 3.88 11.59
C LYS A 241 2.04 3.14 10.32
N LEU A 242 2.29 3.92 9.28
CA LEU A 242 2.82 3.43 8.00
C LEU A 242 4.23 3.99 7.79
N GLN A 243 5.18 3.09 7.55
CA GLN A 243 6.53 3.44 7.13
C GLN A 243 6.59 3.48 5.59
N GLU A 244 7.09 4.60 5.08
CA GLU A 244 7.37 4.78 3.66
C GLU A 244 8.70 4.11 3.26
N TYR A 245 8.75 3.51 2.07
CA TYR A 245 10.00 3.07 1.44
C TYR A 245 9.90 3.18 -0.08
N THR A 246 11.04 3.20 -0.78
CA THR A 246 11.08 3.13 -2.25
C THR A 246 11.73 1.84 -2.70
N ALA A 247 11.28 1.28 -3.82
CA ALA A 247 11.86 0.07 -4.39
C ALA A 247 11.63 -0.02 -5.89
N TRP A 248 12.57 -0.67 -6.58
CA TRP A 248 12.34 -1.22 -7.90
C TRP A 248 11.63 -2.55 -7.77
N SER A 249 10.50 -2.72 -8.47
CA SER A 249 9.72 -3.96 -8.52
C SER A 249 9.73 -4.55 -9.93
N TYR A 250 9.80 -5.88 -10.04
CA TYR A 250 9.77 -6.61 -11.30
C TYR A 250 9.23 -8.03 -11.12
N LEU A 251 8.69 -8.61 -12.18
CA LEU A 251 8.11 -9.97 -12.16
C LEU A 251 9.18 -11.03 -12.44
N ASP A 252 9.10 -12.13 -11.71
CA ASP A 252 9.81 -13.38 -12.02
C ASP A 252 8.92 -14.29 -12.86
N PHE A 253 9.17 -14.31 -14.17
CA PHE A 253 8.41 -15.14 -15.11
C PHE A 253 8.69 -16.65 -14.99
N LYS A 254 9.62 -17.06 -14.11
CA LYS A 254 9.94 -18.48 -13.89
C LYS A 254 9.10 -19.12 -12.79
N ASN A 255 8.62 -18.32 -11.85
CA ASN A 255 7.98 -18.79 -10.63
C ASN A 255 6.64 -18.09 -10.42
N THR A 256 5.63 -18.85 -9.98
CA THR A 256 4.31 -18.33 -9.66
C THR A 256 3.91 -18.65 -8.23
N ASP A 257 3.05 -17.84 -7.65
CA ASP A 257 2.35 -18.15 -6.41
C ASP A 257 1.27 -19.24 -6.63
N GLU A 258 0.61 -19.66 -5.54
CA GLU A 258 -0.46 -20.65 -5.55
C GLU A 258 -1.68 -20.25 -6.39
N ARG A 259 -1.84 -18.96 -6.68
CA ARG A 259 -2.94 -18.40 -7.49
C ARG A 259 -2.54 -18.17 -8.95
N GLY A 260 -1.33 -18.60 -9.33
CA GLY A 260 -0.81 -18.46 -10.69
C GLY A 260 -0.26 -17.08 -11.04
N ASN A 261 -0.12 -16.16 -10.08
CA ASN A 261 0.55 -14.88 -10.33
C ASN A 261 2.06 -15.07 -10.35
N PHE A 262 2.76 -14.38 -11.25
CA PHE A 262 4.21 -14.30 -11.21
C PHE A 262 4.67 -13.70 -9.87
N LEU A 263 5.71 -14.28 -9.29
CA LEU A 263 6.33 -13.72 -8.10
C LEU A 263 6.91 -12.33 -8.41
N MET A 264 6.84 -11.41 -7.45
CA MET A 264 7.35 -10.05 -7.59
C MET A 264 8.56 -9.85 -6.69
N ASP A 265 9.71 -9.60 -7.31
CA ASP A 265 10.96 -9.29 -6.64
C ASP A 265 11.15 -7.78 -6.49
N LYS A 266 11.96 -7.40 -5.50
CA LYS A 266 12.31 -6.00 -5.22
C LYS A 266 13.83 -5.79 -5.20
N ASN A 267 14.27 -4.61 -5.64
CA ASN A 267 15.64 -4.13 -5.47
C ASN A 267 15.62 -2.71 -4.88
N PHE A 268 16.34 -2.53 -3.78
CA PHE A 268 16.41 -1.29 -3.01
C PHE A 268 17.70 -0.48 -3.27
N ASN A 269 18.68 -1.05 -3.96
CA ASN A 269 20.04 -0.54 -4.07
C ASN A 269 20.43 -0.11 -5.51
N TYR A 270 19.46 -0.08 -6.44
CA TYR A 270 19.71 0.29 -7.83
C TYR A 270 19.54 1.79 -8.06
N ASP A 271 20.66 2.47 -8.32
CA ASP A 271 20.70 3.89 -8.68
C ASP A 271 20.66 4.07 -10.20
N LEU A 272 19.45 4.32 -10.73
CA LEU A 272 19.24 4.54 -12.16
C LEU A 272 20.01 5.75 -12.68
N LYS A 273 20.04 6.86 -11.94
CA LYS A 273 20.67 8.09 -12.40
C LYS A 273 22.16 7.86 -12.59
N LYS A 274 22.82 7.29 -11.58
CA LYS A 274 24.24 6.92 -11.66
C LYS A 274 24.51 5.96 -12.81
N LYS A 275 23.62 5.00 -13.05
CA LYS A 275 23.74 4.06 -14.18
C LYS A 275 23.63 4.73 -15.54
N LEU A 276 22.78 5.74 -15.68
CA LEU A 276 22.66 6.49 -16.94
C LEU A 276 23.88 7.39 -17.21
N GLU A 277 24.54 7.92 -16.16
CA GLU A 277 25.75 8.75 -16.29
C GLU A 277 26.94 7.99 -16.90
N GLU A 278 26.98 6.66 -16.71
CA GLU A 278 27.97 5.76 -17.30
C GLU A 278 27.92 5.75 -18.85
N TYR A 279 26.86 6.28 -19.48
CA TYR A 279 26.67 6.27 -20.93
C TYR A 279 26.70 7.68 -21.55
N PRO A 280 27.13 7.83 -22.82
CA PRO A 280 27.25 9.12 -23.49
C PRO A 280 25.89 9.64 -24.00
N ILE A 281 24.91 9.75 -23.10
CA ILE A 281 23.59 10.28 -23.43
C ILE A 281 23.71 11.78 -23.68
N LYS A 282 23.31 12.21 -24.88
CA LYS A 282 23.27 13.63 -25.28
C LYS A 282 22.37 14.41 -24.32
N ASN A 283 22.83 15.58 -23.89
CA ASN A 283 22.08 16.54 -23.09
C ASN A 283 21.72 16.02 -21.68
N PHE A 284 22.35 14.95 -21.20
CA PHE A 284 22.07 14.36 -19.89
C PHE A 284 22.59 15.21 -18.72
N GLU A 285 23.52 16.12 -19.00
CA GLU A 285 24.00 17.16 -18.10
C GLU A 285 22.92 18.18 -17.71
N TYR A 286 21.86 18.31 -18.53
CA TYR A 286 20.76 19.22 -18.24
C TYR A 286 19.71 18.56 -17.35
N LEU A 287 19.40 19.19 -16.21
CA LEU A 287 18.47 18.67 -15.20
C LEU A 287 17.10 18.26 -15.78
N ASN A 288 16.53 19.07 -16.69
CA ASN A 288 15.23 18.75 -17.30
C ASN A 288 15.28 17.47 -18.13
N THR A 289 16.35 17.25 -18.89
CA THR A 289 16.55 16.02 -19.68
C THR A 289 16.70 14.82 -18.75
N GLN A 290 17.54 14.97 -17.72
CA GLN A 290 17.79 13.93 -16.73
C GLN A 290 16.50 13.52 -16.01
N THR A 291 15.76 14.48 -15.44
CA THR A 291 14.49 14.23 -14.73
C THR A 291 13.48 13.53 -15.63
N ARG A 292 13.32 13.99 -16.88
CA ARG A 292 12.39 13.36 -17.83
C ARG A 292 12.75 11.91 -18.13
N ILE A 293 14.02 11.62 -18.41
CA ILE A 293 14.48 10.26 -18.71
C ILE A 293 14.32 9.36 -17.48
N VAL A 294 14.76 9.84 -16.31
CA VAL A 294 14.66 9.10 -15.05
C VAL A 294 13.19 8.80 -14.71
N ASP A 295 12.28 9.78 -14.80
CA ASP A 295 10.85 9.56 -14.53
C ASP A 295 10.23 8.53 -15.49
N MET A 296 10.51 8.64 -16.79
CA MET A 296 10.00 7.70 -17.79
C MET A 296 10.47 6.26 -17.50
N ILE A 297 11.78 6.07 -17.27
CA ILE A 297 12.34 4.74 -16.99
C ILE A 297 11.88 4.23 -15.62
N SER A 298 11.73 5.09 -14.61
CA SER A 298 11.20 4.74 -13.29
C SER A 298 9.77 4.19 -13.38
N LYS A 299 8.95 4.70 -14.29
CA LYS A 299 7.62 4.16 -14.59
C LYS A 299 7.65 2.90 -15.48
N GLY A 300 8.84 2.37 -15.76
CA GLY A 300 9.07 1.20 -16.61
C GLY A 300 8.92 1.46 -18.11
N ASN A 301 8.87 2.73 -18.56
CA ASN A 301 8.77 3.02 -19.99
C ASN A 301 10.12 2.82 -20.70
N LYS A 302 10.07 2.50 -21.99
CA LYS A 302 11.24 2.52 -22.88
C LYS A 302 11.55 3.98 -23.25
N ALA A 303 12.50 4.61 -22.59
CA ALA A 303 12.83 6.02 -22.85
C ALA A 303 13.71 6.15 -24.10
N SER A 304 13.29 6.99 -25.05
CA SER A 304 14.12 7.33 -26.21
C SER A 304 15.19 8.33 -25.82
N VAL A 305 16.44 8.01 -26.15
CA VAL A 305 17.61 8.87 -25.93
C VAL A 305 18.51 8.87 -27.16
N MET A 306 19.35 9.91 -27.27
CA MET A 306 20.41 9.99 -28.28
C MET A 306 21.74 9.69 -27.60
N LEU A 307 22.48 8.69 -28.06
CA LEU A 307 23.84 8.40 -27.62
C LEU A 307 24.86 9.04 -28.57
N LYS A 308 25.88 9.68 -28.02
CA LYS A 308 27.06 10.13 -28.78
C LYS A 308 28.01 8.93 -28.95
N THR A 309 28.24 8.51 -30.19
CA THR A 309 29.17 7.42 -30.56
C THR A 309 30.27 7.97 -31.47
N SER A 310 31.30 7.17 -31.75
CA SER A 310 32.35 7.52 -32.71
C SER A 310 31.83 7.73 -34.14
N GLU A 311 30.74 7.05 -34.50
CA GLU A 311 30.08 7.12 -35.81
C GLU A 311 29.02 8.23 -35.88
N GLY A 312 28.89 9.05 -34.83
CA GLY A 312 27.90 10.11 -34.72
C GLY A 312 26.84 9.83 -33.66
N GLU A 313 25.68 10.47 -33.78
CA GLU A 313 24.59 10.32 -32.82
C GLU A 313 23.68 9.15 -33.20
N LYS A 314 23.44 8.24 -32.26
CA LYS A 314 22.57 7.08 -32.45
C LYS A 314 21.35 7.16 -31.54
N LYS A 315 20.16 7.08 -32.11
CA LYS A 315 18.91 6.97 -31.34
C LYS A 315 18.78 5.55 -30.80
N VAL A 316 18.48 5.43 -29.51
CA VAL A 316 18.22 4.15 -28.83
C VAL A 316 17.08 4.29 -27.84
N PHE A 317 16.52 3.17 -27.42
CA PHE A 317 15.61 3.11 -26.28
C PHE A 317 16.30 2.45 -25.08
N VAL A 318 15.97 2.93 -23.87
CA VAL A 318 16.60 2.47 -22.63
C VAL A 318 15.55 2.08 -21.61
N THR A 319 15.79 0.99 -20.88
CA THR A 319 15.02 0.60 -19.68
C THR A 319 15.96 0.23 -18.53
N ALA A 320 15.49 0.34 -17.30
CA ALA A 320 16.19 -0.17 -16.12
C ALA A 320 16.23 -1.71 -16.10
N ALA A 321 17.34 -2.27 -15.63
CA ALA A 321 17.50 -3.69 -15.35
C ALA A 321 18.08 -3.90 -13.94
N PRO A 322 17.33 -3.53 -12.88
CA PRO A 322 17.80 -3.51 -11.50
C PRO A 322 18.26 -4.89 -11.00
N LYS A 323 17.64 -5.99 -11.45
CA LYS A 323 18.06 -7.37 -11.15
C LYS A 323 19.54 -7.62 -11.48
N PHE A 324 20.04 -7.00 -12.55
CA PHE A 324 21.41 -7.17 -13.05
C PHE A 324 22.30 -5.95 -12.76
N ASN A 325 21.80 -4.98 -11.99
CA ASN A 325 22.46 -3.70 -11.75
C ASN A 325 22.95 -3.02 -13.05
N SER A 326 22.14 -3.08 -14.11
CA SER A 326 22.50 -2.62 -15.46
C SER A 326 21.33 -1.88 -16.15
N LEU A 327 21.52 -1.50 -17.42
CA LEU A 327 20.49 -0.96 -18.31
C LEU A 327 20.31 -1.91 -19.49
N ASN A 328 19.09 -1.99 -20.02
CA ASN A 328 18.83 -2.63 -21.31
C ASN A 328 18.69 -1.55 -22.38
N PHE A 329 19.32 -1.78 -23.53
CA PHE A 329 19.28 -0.89 -24.69
C PHE A 329 18.62 -1.59 -25.86
N TYR A 330 17.88 -0.83 -26.65
CA TYR A 330 17.20 -1.33 -27.85
C TYR A 330 17.41 -0.37 -29.02
N ASP A 331 17.45 -0.94 -30.22
CA ASP A 331 17.47 -0.18 -31.46
C ASP A 331 16.07 0.35 -31.85
N GLU A 332 15.96 0.98 -33.02
CA GLU A 332 14.71 1.52 -33.53
C GLU A 332 13.65 0.46 -33.84
N ASN A 333 14.07 -0.79 -34.04
CA ASN A 333 13.20 -1.94 -34.26
C ASN A 333 12.82 -2.64 -32.94
N HIS A 334 13.15 -2.04 -31.79
CA HIS A 334 12.96 -2.61 -30.45
C HIS A 334 13.70 -3.93 -30.20
N GLN A 335 14.76 -4.22 -30.97
CA GLN A 335 15.64 -5.34 -30.72
C GLN A 335 16.70 -4.96 -29.69
N GLN A 336 16.98 -5.85 -28.74
CA GLN A 336 17.96 -5.59 -27.70
C GLN A 336 19.36 -5.52 -28.31
N ILE A 337 20.11 -4.47 -27.97
CA ILE A 337 21.48 -4.24 -28.43
C ILE A 337 22.43 -4.15 -27.24
N ARG A 338 23.70 -4.51 -27.46
CA ARG A 338 24.75 -4.33 -26.46
C ARG A 338 25.29 -2.90 -26.56
N MET A 339 25.45 -2.26 -25.41
CA MET A 339 26.12 -0.97 -25.27
C MET A 339 27.20 -1.08 -24.23
N THR A 340 28.39 -0.57 -24.55
CA THR A 340 29.49 -0.46 -23.60
C THR A 340 29.41 0.90 -22.88
N PRO A 341 29.57 0.93 -21.55
CA PRO A 341 29.76 2.18 -20.83
C PRO A 341 30.91 3.00 -21.42
N LYS A 342 30.92 4.31 -21.16
CA LYS A 342 32.13 5.13 -21.37
C LYS A 342 33.29 4.40 -20.68
N LYS A 343 34.39 4.14 -21.41
CA LYS A 343 35.60 3.60 -20.78
C LYS A 343 35.88 4.48 -19.55
N LYS A 344 35.94 3.87 -18.36
CA LYS A 344 36.72 4.49 -17.29
C LYS A 344 38.13 4.60 -17.85
N GLU A 345 38.74 5.77 -17.77
CA GLU A 345 40.20 5.85 -17.89
C GLU A 345 40.76 4.93 -16.79
N GLU A 346 41.17 3.74 -17.19
CA GLU A 346 41.89 2.81 -16.33
C GLU A 346 43.25 3.45 -16.05
N THR A 347 43.50 3.75 -14.78
CA THR A 347 44.87 3.80 -14.28
C THR A 347 45.58 2.53 -14.72
N PRO A 348 46.75 2.61 -15.38
CA PRO A 348 47.38 1.43 -15.96
C PRO A 348 47.72 0.44 -14.85
N SER A 349 47.08 -0.73 -14.90
CA SER A 349 47.47 -1.90 -14.13
C SER A 349 48.83 -2.38 -14.64
N VAL A 350 49.77 -2.51 -13.71
CA VAL A 350 51.13 -3.02 -13.90
C VAL A 350 51.12 -4.32 -14.72
N GLU A 351 51.94 -4.34 -15.76
CA GLU A 351 52.28 -5.50 -16.55
C GLU A 351 52.81 -6.63 -15.65
N GLN A 352 52.19 -7.81 -15.73
CA GLN A 352 52.88 -9.06 -15.46
C GLN A 352 52.93 -9.87 -16.76
N SER A 353 54.11 -9.81 -17.37
CA SER A 353 54.58 -10.71 -18.40
C SER A 353 54.59 -12.15 -17.88
N GLN A 354 53.92 -13.05 -18.59
CA GLN A 354 54.21 -14.48 -18.54
C GLN A 354 54.70 -14.91 -19.91
N GLY A 355 56.02 -15.15 -20.00
CA GLY A 355 56.65 -15.84 -21.10
C GLY A 355 56.28 -17.31 -21.08
N GLU A 356 55.86 -17.82 -22.22
CA GLU A 356 55.75 -19.24 -22.52
C GLU A 356 57.15 -19.87 -22.60
N SER A 357 57.37 -20.97 -21.89
CA SER A 357 58.35 -21.98 -22.31
C SER A 357 57.73 -23.38 -22.25
N GLN A 358 57.94 -24.10 -23.35
CA GLN A 358 57.41 -25.42 -23.65
C GLN A 358 58.09 -26.54 -22.83
N GLY A 359 57.35 -27.62 -22.57
CA GLY A 359 57.82 -28.97 -22.95
C GLY A 359 58.10 -30.02 -21.86
N LYS A 360 57.28 -31.10 -21.94
CA LYS A 360 57.61 -32.55 -21.81
C LYS A 360 57.61 -33.28 -20.44
N LYS A 361 56.54 -34.09 -20.30
CA LYS A 361 56.46 -35.57 -20.16
C LYS A 361 57.00 -36.34 -18.93
N ALA A 362 56.11 -37.25 -18.50
CA ALA A 362 56.27 -38.56 -17.83
C ALA A 362 56.73 -38.52 -16.36
N GLY A 363 56.17 -39.27 -15.41
CA GLY A 363 55.16 -40.33 -15.41
C GLY A 363 55.54 -41.31 -14.30
N GLU A 364 54.63 -41.61 -13.35
CA GLU A 364 54.50 -42.90 -12.65
C GLU A 364 53.45 -42.81 -11.52
N ALA A 365 52.57 -43.80 -11.47
CA ALA A 365 51.69 -44.13 -10.36
C ALA A 365 52.26 -45.35 -9.62
N PRO A 366 51.85 -45.64 -8.37
CA PRO A 366 50.77 -46.62 -8.18
C PRO A 366 49.80 -46.22 -7.04
N ALA A 367 48.49 -46.20 -7.27
CA ALA A 367 47.54 -47.33 -7.16
C ALA A 367 47.15 -47.72 -5.72
N LYS A 368 45.87 -47.51 -5.37
CA LYS A 368 44.88 -48.52 -4.96
C LYS A 368 43.53 -47.82 -4.75
N ASP A 369 42.59 -48.05 -5.67
CA ASP A 369 41.48 -49.03 -5.55
C ASP A 369 40.30 -48.42 -4.76
N LYS A 370 39.04 -48.44 -5.20
CA LYS A 370 38.43 -49.04 -6.38
C LYS A 370 36.97 -48.57 -6.47
N LYS A 371 36.51 -48.44 -7.71
CA LYS A 371 35.17 -48.82 -8.24
C LYS A 371 33.95 -48.01 -7.76
N ASN A 372 33.02 -47.64 -8.63
CA ASN A 372 32.86 -47.91 -10.06
C ASN A 372 31.86 -46.88 -10.63
N SER A 373 32.24 -46.19 -11.70
CA SER A 373 31.78 -46.42 -13.09
C SER A 373 30.43 -45.75 -13.40
N LEU A 374 30.42 -44.59 -14.07
CA LEU A 374 30.61 -44.39 -15.54
C LEU A 374 29.37 -44.93 -16.30
N LYS A 375 28.79 -44.27 -17.30
CA LYS A 375 29.08 -43.01 -18.02
C LYS A 375 27.93 -42.79 -19.00
N ALA A 376 27.74 -41.52 -19.38
CA ALA A 376 27.60 -40.98 -20.75
C ALA A 376 26.55 -41.60 -21.69
N ASP A 377 25.86 -40.88 -22.57
CA ASP A 377 26.13 -39.58 -23.17
C ASP A 377 24.86 -39.13 -23.93
N GLY A 378 24.72 -37.83 -24.17
CA GLY A 378 24.14 -37.34 -25.43
C GLY A 378 22.66 -36.93 -25.50
N LYS A 379 22.49 -35.65 -25.89
CA LYS A 379 21.50 -35.07 -26.82
C LYS A 379 20.24 -34.40 -26.25
N ASP A 380 20.20 -33.09 -26.46
CA ASP A 380 19.14 -32.30 -27.12
C ASP A 380 17.67 -32.72 -26.91
N GLU A 381 16.95 -31.95 -26.09
CA GLU A 381 15.67 -31.26 -26.40
C GLU A 381 14.96 -30.81 -25.10
N PRO A 382 14.28 -29.64 -25.08
CA PRO A 382 13.52 -29.19 -23.92
C PRO A 382 12.19 -29.95 -23.78
N PRO A 383 11.72 -30.28 -22.57
CA PRO A 383 10.49 -31.04 -22.39
C PRO A 383 9.25 -30.18 -22.67
N LYS A 384 8.37 -30.75 -23.51
CA LYS A 384 7.05 -30.26 -23.93
C LYS A 384 6.15 -29.89 -22.74
N ALA A 385 5.57 -28.68 -22.81
CA ALA A 385 4.49 -28.25 -21.93
C ALA A 385 3.23 -29.12 -22.12
N LYS A 386 2.64 -29.56 -21.00
CA LYS A 386 1.38 -30.32 -20.97
C LYS A 386 0.20 -29.40 -21.32
N GLN A 387 -0.50 -29.75 -22.40
CA GLN A 387 -1.82 -29.21 -22.73
C GLN A 387 -2.85 -29.63 -21.68
N THR A 388 -3.52 -28.66 -21.05
CA THR A 388 -4.80 -28.90 -20.35
C THR A 388 -5.94 -28.48 -21.27
N ARG A 389 -6.72 -29.47 -21.72
CA ARG A 389 -7.94 -29.27 -22.51
C ARG A 389 -9.06 -28.74 -21.61
N GLY A 390 -9.61 -27.58 -21.98
CA GLY A 390 -10.86 -27.06 -21.41
C GLY A 390 -12.06 -27.94 -21.79
N ARG A 391 -12.92 -28.19 -20.81
CA ARG A 391 -14.16 -28.96 -20.94
C ARG A 391 -15.29 -27.99 -21.34
N LYS A 392 -15.93 -28.26 -22.48
CA LYS A 392 -17.19 -27.63 -22.91
C LYS A 392 -18.32 -28.09 -21.98
N VAL A 393 -19.12 -27.15 -21.48
CA VAL A 393 -20.42 -27.42 -20.88
C VAL A 393 -21.46 -27.07 -21.93
N GLY A 394 -22.32 -28.05 -22.24
CA GLY A 394 -23.51 -27.87 -23.07
C GLY A 394 -24.72 -27.53 -22.24
#